data_AF-A0A2V8QB70-F1
#
_entry.id   AF-A0A2V8QB70-F1
#
_cell.length_a   1.000
_cell.length_b   1.000
_cell.length_c   1.000
_cell.angle_alpha   90.00
_cell.angle_beta   90.00
_cell.angle_gamma   90.00
#
_symmetry.space_group_name_H-M   'P 1'
#
loop_
_entity.id
_entity.type
_entity.pdbx_description
1 polymer ?
#
loop_
_entity_poly.entity_id
_entity_poly.type
_entity_poly.pdbx_seq_one_letter_code
_entity_poly.pdbx_strand_id
1 'polypeptide(L)'
;QINDQTVEKREVSLNSRDSKVIEFTGFNLNDGANRCAIKINSGDFEHDNQFFFTLRRQTPAKALIIESSTRGRSDSLHLQSALTTNDDLPFNFVLKTSGAVDPTSIAEYSLVIMNDAGAVAPALAASLTKFVQAGGQLIIATGPRTEASSFNSSLQPILPATLTESVQTGTGESIAISDVKFDHPIFEVFQQSGRLAAHVIGYFRSQPVAAASVLARFEDGSPALVESSTGKGRVLLFTSSLGPSWNDLPLTPLYLPFVHQIVRYAGSREESAWYGMGQTFTVGKDSQGAPPAVDTPGGTRLSENRLTPDGDLLVTGREPGFYRLRYSTQPDFAAVDIDGAEGDFTKLDFGQFVSLSGEEVEGRQKVWWSLLLVALLLLLTESILARRTKMVKMVG
;
A
#
# COMPACT_ATOMS: atom_id res chain seq x y z
N GLN A 1 -1.55 -26.80 -6.84
CA GLN A 1 -0.68 -27.16 -7.97
C GLN A 1 0.26 -25.99 -8.24
N ILE A 2 1.51 -26.25 -8.61
CA ILE A 2 2.51 -25.25 -8.99
C ILE A 2 3.16 -25.70 -10.29
N ASN A 3 3.18 -24.82 -11.29
CA ASN A 3 3.72 -25.08 -12.63
C ASN A 3 3.22 -26.41 -13.22
N ASP A 4 1.89 -26.61 -13.17
CA ASP A 4 1.18 -27.81 -13.64
C ASP A 4 1.47 -29.10 -12.85
N GLN A 5 2.22 -29.03 -11.74
CA GLN A 5 2.50 -30.17 -10.86
C GLN A 5 1.70 -30.10 -9.57
N THR A 6 1.17 -31.24 -9.12
CA THR A 6 0.54 -31.34 -7.80
C THR A 6 1.63 -31.42 -6.73
N VAL A 7 1.79 -30.33 -5.97
CA VAL A 7 2.79 -30.23 -4.89
C VAL A 7 2.25 -30.74 -3.55
N GLU A 8 0.96 -30.58 -3.30
CA GLU A 8 0.31 -30.97 -2.04
C GLU A 8 -1.18 -31.24 -2.28
N LYS A 9 -1.76 -32.13 -1.47
CA LYS A 9 -3.19 -32.46 -1.46
C LYS A 9 -3.67 -32.61 -0.02
N ARG A 10 -4.86 -32.09 0.28
CA ARG A 10 -5.51 -32.20 1.60
C ARG A 10 -6.94 -32.70 1.44
N GLU A 11 -7.39 -33.52 2.38
CA GLU A 11 -8.78 -33.93 2.50
C GLU A 11 -9.49 -33.05 3.53
N VAL A 12 -10.70 -32.63 3.20
CA VAL A 12 -11.44 -31.63 3.96
C VAL A 12 -12.90 -32.04 3.97
N SER A 13 -13.50 -32.08 5.16
CA SER A 13 -14.93 -32.20 5.33
C SER A 13 -15.50 -30.82 5.66
N LEU A 14 -16.49 -30.39 4.88
CA LEU A 14 -17.21 -29.12 5.06
C LEU A 14 -18.71 -29.43 4.99
N ASN A 15 -19.50 -28.83 5.89
CA ASN A 15 -20.95 -28.84 5.72
C ASN A 15 -21.39 -27.67 4.84
N SER A 16 -22.67 -27.66 4.45
CA SER A 16 -23.24 -26.53 3.71
C SER A 16 -23.08 -25.23 4.50
N ARG A 17 -22.56 -24.18 3.84
CA ARG A 17 -22.28 -22.84 4.40
C ARG A 17 -21.16 -22.77 5.44
N ASP A 18 -20.44 -23.86 5.68
CA ASP A 18 -19.23 -23.82 6.49
C ASP A 18 -18.05 -23.29 5.66
N SER A 19 -17.16 -22.54 6.31
CA SER A 19 -15.87 -22.14 5.76
C SER A 19 -14.75 -22.70 6.61
N LYS A 20 -13.64 -23.09 5.96
CA LYS A 20 -12.45 -23.59 6.66
C LYS A 20 -11.19 -23.09 5.97
N VAL A 21 -10.27 -22.55 6.76
CA VAL A 21 -8.94 -22.16 6.29
C VAL A 21 -8.05 -23.41 6.23
N ILE A 22 -7.37 -23.58 5.10
CA ILE A 22 -6.42 -24.68 4.87
C ILE A 22 -5.10 -24.04 4.47
N GLU A 23 -4.03 -24.42 5.16
CA GLU A 23 -2.69 -23.95 4.87
C GLU A 23 -1.92 -25.00 4.09
N PHE A 24 -1.23 -24.56 3.03
CA PHE A 24 -0.32 -25.37 2.22
C PHE A 24 1.10 -24.86 2.47
N THR A 25 2.05 -25.75 2.77
CA THR A 25 3.42 -25.38 3.13
C THR A 25 4.43 -26.37 2.56
N GLY A 26 5.72 -26.00 2.55
CA GLY A 26 6.81 -26.92 2.18
C GLY A 26 6.98 -27.16 0.67
N PHE A 27 6.48 -26.25 -0.17
CA PHE A 27 6.72 -26.29 -1.61
C PHE A 27 7.84 -25.33 -2.02
N ASN A 28 8.60 -25.72 -3.05
CA ASN A 28 9.64 -24.88 -3.64
C ASN A 28 9.09 -24.14 -4.86
N LEU A 29 9.46 -22.86 -4.98
CA LEU A 29 9.15 -22.05 -6.15
C LEU A 29 10.38 -21.95 -7.07
N ASN A 30 10.14 -22.01 -8.38
CA ASN A 30 11.17 -21.68 -9.36
C ASN A 30 11.43 -20.18 -9.34
N ASP A 31 12.65 -19.76 -9.69
CA ASP A 31 12.94 -18.33 -9.88
C ASP A 31 12.01 -17.74 -10.95
N GLY A 32 11.53 -16.52 -10.71
CA GLY A 32 10.56 -15.85 -11.56
C GLY A 32 9.11 -16.14 -11.17
N ALA A 33 8.21 -16.05 -12.16
CA ALA A 33 6.78 -16.24 -11.98
C ALA A 33 6.41 -17.73 -12.00
N ASN A 34 5.66 -18.17 -10.98
CA ASN A 34 5.15 -19.52 -10.85
C ASN A 34 3.64 -19.49 -11.01
N ARG A 35 3.12 -20.39 -11.85
CA ARG A 35 1.68 -20.55 -12.09
C ARG A 35 1.12 -21.47 -11.01
N CYS A 36 0.22 -20.96 -10.19
CA CYS A 36 -0.36 -21.68 -9.07
C CYS A 36 -1.86 -21.86 -9.27
N ALA A 37 -2.36 -23.08 -9.02
CA ALA A 37 -3.78 -23.37 -9.09
C ALA A 37 -4.23 -24.16 -7.87
N ILE A 38 -5.30 -23.70 -7.21
CA ILE A 38 -6.03 -24.50 -6.22
C ILE A 38 -7.16 -25.20 -6.96
N LYS A 39 -7.29 -26.51 -6.74
CA LYS A 39 -8.34 -27.34 -7.34
C LYS A 39 -9.08 -28.10 -6.26
N ILE A 40 -10.40 -27.98 -6.28
CA ILE A 40 -11.30 -28.76 -5.43
C ILE A 40 -11.76 -29.96 -6.26
N ASN A 41 -11.59 -31.16 -5.71
CA ASN A 41 -12.13 -32.37 -6.33
C ASN A 41 -13.40 -32.75 -5.57
N SER A 42 -14.54 -32.21 -6.00
CA SER A 42 -15.88 -32.56 -5.50
C SER A 42 -16.74 -33.08 -6.65
N GLY A 43 -17.88 -33.71 -6.33
CA GLY A 43 -18.83 -34.17 -7.34
C GLY A 43 -19.76 -33.07 -7.87
N ASP A 44 -19.64 -31.85 -7.35
CA ASP A 44 -20.57 -30.75 -7.61
C ASP A 44 -19.85 -29.64 -8.41
N PHE A 45 -20.52 -29.16 -9.46
CA PHE A 45 -20.15 -28.05 -10.37
C PHE A 45 -18.64 -27.83 -10.63
N GLU A 46 -18.08 -28.46 -11.66
CA GLU A 46 -16.63 -28.40 -11.92
C GLU A 46 -16.07 -27.03 -12.34
N HIS A 47 -16.92 -26.06 -12.70
CA HIS A 47 -16.50 -24.80 -13.34
C HIS A 47 -16.01 -23.75 -12.33
N ASP A 48 -16.33 -23.86 -11.04
CA ASP A 48 -15.86 -22.96 -9.96
C ASP A 48 -14.80 -23.62 -9.06
N ASN A 49 -14.52 -24.90 -9.29
CA ASN A 49 -13.60 -25.70 -8.48
C ASN A 49 -12.11 -25.44 -8.80
N GLN A 50 -11.79 -24.40 -9.57
CA GLN A 50 -10.42 -24.03 -9.92
C GLN A 50 -10.21 -22.54 -9.70
N PHE A 51 -9.11 -22.20 -9.04
CA PHE A 51 -8.68 -20.81 -8.81
C PHE A 51 -7.21 -20.67 -9.22
N PHE A 52 -6.90 -19.68 -10.05
CA PHE A 52 -5.58 -19.42 -10.64
C PHE A 52 -4.92 -18.20 -10.00
N PHE A 53 -3.66 -18.33 -9.61
CA PHE A 53 -2.89 -17.20 -9.10
C PHE A 53 -1.43 -17.36 -9.44
N THR A 54 -0.68 -16.28 -9.39
CA THR A 54 0.76 -16.29 -9.62
C THR A 54 1.51 -16.01 -8.32
N LEU A 55 2.53 -16.82 -8.04
CA LEU A 55 3.51 -16.54 -6.99
C LEU A 55 4.86 -16.25 -7.65
N ARG A 56 5.52 -15.17 -7.22
CA ARG A 56 6.82 -14.81 -7.77
C ARG A 56 7.92 -15.09 -6.75
N ARG A 57 8.92 -15.87 -7.14
CA ARG A 57 10.18 -15.98 -6.39
C ARG A 57 11.20 -15.08 -7.06
N GLN A 58 11.47 -13.92 -6.46
CA GLN A 58 12.50 -13.02 -6.95
C GLN A 58 13.83 -13.34 -6.27
N THR A 59 14.92 -13.26 -7.03
CA THR A 59 16.25 -13.13 -6.41
C THR A 59 16.24 -11.87 -5.55
N PRO A 60 16.70 -11.91 -4.29
CA PRO A 60 16.62 -10.75 -3.41
C PRO A 60 17.33 -9.54 -4.05
N ALA A 61 16.58 -8.46 -4.25
CA ALA A 61 17.09 -7.23 -4.85
C ALA A 61 18.11 -6.55 -3.91
N LYS A 62 18.98 -5.69 -4.43
CA LYS A 62 19.89 -4.95 -3.54
C LYS A 62 19.10 -3.90 -2.76
N ALA A 63 19.35 -3.80 -1.46
CA ALA A 63 18.88 -2.71 -0.60
C ALA A 63 20.05 -2.03 0.10
N LEU A 64 19.94 -0.71 0.30
CA LEU A 64 20.96 0.11 0.95
C LEU A 64 20.42 0.66 2.26
N ILE A 65 21.15 0.47 3.35
CA ILE A 65 20.93 1.17 4.62
C ILE A 65 21.95 2.30 4.71
N ILE A 66 21.47 3.52 4.93
CA ILE A 66 22.26 4.73 5.13
C ILE A 66 22.09 5.18 6.57
N GLU A 67 23.19 5.26 7.32
CA GLU A 67 23.21 5.83 8.66
C GLU A 67 24.23 6.97 8.77
N SER A 68 24.14 7.78 9.82
CA SER A 68 25.21 8.73 10.14
C SER A 68 26.45 8.00 10.66
N SER A 69 27.64 8.49 10.31
CA SER A 69 28.87 8.01 10.95
C SER A 69 28.86 8.33 12.44
N THR A 70 29.11 7.33 13.30
CA THR A 70 29.24 7.53 14.75
C THR A 70 30.55 6.93 15.27
N ARG A 71 31.09 7.52 16.35
CA ARG A 71 32.07 6.82 17.19
C ARG A 71 31.27 6.02 18.23
N GLY A 72 30.95 4.76 17.94
CA GLY A 72 30.15 3.94 18.85
C GLY A 72 29.41 2.82 18.14
N ARG A 73 28.35 2.33 18.79
CA ARG A 73 27.48 1.28 18.23
C ARG A 73 26.54 1.89 17.18
N SER A 74 26.46 1.26 16.01
CA SER A 74 25.53 1.61 14.93
C SER A 74 24.09 1.61 15.45
N ASP A 75 23.32 2.65 15.10
CA ASP A 75 21.90 2.73 15.44
C ASP A 75 21.09 1.73 14.59
N SER A 76 21.63 1.34 13.43
CA SER A 76 21.08 0.30 12.56
C SER A 76 21.47 -1.12 12.96
N LEU A 77 22.13 -1.37 14.10
CA LEU A 77 22.52 -2.74 14.50
C LEU A 77 21.31 -3.68 14.62
N HIS A 78 20.27 -3.27 15.35
CA HIS A 78 19.05 -4.06 15.52
C HIS A 78 18.30 -4.22 14.20
N LEU A 79 18.28 -3.15 13.39
CA LEU A 79 17.69 -3.15 12.06
C LEU A 79 18.38 -4.19 11.17
N GLN A 80 19.71 -4.20 11.12
CA GLN A 80 20.46 -5.21 10.37
C GLN A 80 20.15 -6.61 10.85
N SER A 81 20.20 -6.86 12.16
CA SER A 81 19.86 -8.17 12.71
C SER A 81 18.46 -8.61 12.29
N ALA A 82 17.45 -7.74 12.41
CA ALA A 82 16.09 -8.05 11.97
C ALA A 82 16.00 -8.36 10.47
N LEU A 83 16.79 -7.68 9.64
CA LEU A 83 16.80 -7.83 8.18
C LEU A 83 17.65 -8.99 7.67
N THR A 84 18.57 -9.54 8.46
CA THR A 84 19.41 -10.69 8.10
C THR A 84 19.06 -11.98 8.83
N THR A 85 18.08 -11.95 9.76
CA THR A 85 17.70 -13.13 10.55
C THR A 85 16.91 -14.16 9.73
N ASN A 86 16.26 -13.76 8.63
CA ASN A 86 15.46 -14.64 7.79
C ASN A 86 15.73 -14.39 6.30
N ASP A 87 15.87 -15.47 5.52
CA ASP A 87 16.11 -15.44 4.07
C ASP A 87 14.85 -15.10 3.24
N ASP A 88 13.69 -14.93 3.90
CA ASP A 88 12.41 -14.66 3.24
C ASP A 88 12.21 -13.21 2.79
N LEU A 89 13.10 -12.29 3.18
CA LEU A 89 12.99 -10.90 2.74
C LEU A 89 13.44 -10.76 1.28
N PRO A 90 12.75 -9.94 0.46
CA PRO A 90 13.06 -9.79 -0.96
C PRO A 90 14.32 -8.95 -1.23
N PHE A 91 15.18 -8.75 -0.23
CA PHE A 91 16.32 -7.85 -0.32
C PHE A 91 17.61 -8.37 0.33
N ASN A 92 18.74 -8.07 -0.32
CA ASN A 92 20.07 -8.17 0.23
C ASN A 92 20.53 -6.78 0.71
N PHE A 93 20.72 -6.61 2.01
CA PHE A 93 21.04 -5.31 2.61
C PHE A 93 22.54 -5.03 2.68
N VAL A 94 22.93 -3.81 2.30
CA VAL A 94 24.28 -3.28 2.48
C VAL A 94 24.19 -2.03 3.35
N LEU A 95 24.98 -1.95 4.42
CA LEU A 95 25.10 -0.73 5.23
C LEU A 95 26.21 0.17 4.69
N LYS A 96 25.93 1.46 4.56
CA LYS A 96 26.93 2.51 4.37
C LYS A 96 26.64 3.70 5.28
N THR A 97 27.68 4.45 5.62
CA THR A 97 27.51 5.77 6.24
C THR A 97 27.18 6.80 5.17
N SER A 98 26.47 7.88 5.52
CA SER A 98 26.07 8.94 4.58
C SER A 98 27.24 9.51 3.75
N GLY A 99 28.44 9.64 4.34
CA GLY A 99 29.65 10.08 3.64
C GLY A 99 30.33 9.04 2.75
N ALA A 100 29.99 7.75 2.87
CA ALA A 100 30.56 6.66 2.09
C ALA A 100 29.64 6.19 0.94
N VAL A 101 28.43 6.75 0.84
CA VAL A 101 27.49 6.46 -0.24
C VAL A 101 27.92 7.19 -1.51
N ASP A 102 28.15 6.43 -2.58
CA ASP A 102 28.27 6.98 -3.92
C ASP A 102 26.86 7.27 -4.48
N PRO A 103 26.49 8.54 -4.72
CA PRO A 103 25.17 8.90 -5.24
C PRO A 103 24.82 8.24 -6.57
N THR A 104 25.83 7.94 -7.41
CA THR A 104 25.59 7.32 -8.73
C THR A 104 25.16 5.86 -8.63
N SER A 105 25.54 5.18 -7.53
CA SER A 105 25.19 3.79 -7.28
C SER A 105 23.77 3.58 -6.77
N ILE A 106 23.04 4.65 -6.41
CA ILE A 106 21.68 4.55 -5.82
C ILE A 106 20.71 3.80 -6.75
N ALA A 107 20.85 3.95 -8.07
CA ALA A 107 20.00 3.29 -9.06
C ALA A 107 20.18 1.76 -9.13
N GLU A 108 21.24 1.20 -8.54
CA GLU A 108 21.44 -0.26 -8.45
C GLU A 108 20.56 -0.92 -7.39
N TYR A 109 20.05 -0.14 -6.44
CA TYR A 109 19.22 -0.63 -5.35
C TYR A 109 17.75 -0.61 -5.76
N SER A 110 16.92 -1.35 -5.04
CA SER A 110 15.45 -1.30 -5.16
C SER A 110 14.79 -0.68 -3.93
N LEU A 111 15.50 -0.69 -2.79
CA LEU A 111 15.09 -0.06 -1.53
C LEU A 111 16.29 0.68 -0.92
N VAL A 112 16.05 1.89 -0.43
CA VAL A 112 16.97 2.64 0.42
C VAL A 112 16.30 2.89 1.76
N ILE A 113 17.00 2.59 2.86
CA ILE A 113 16.57 2.88 4.23
C ILE A 113 17.54 3.90 4.82
N MET A 114 17.08 5.10 5.09
CA MET A 114 17.82 6.11 5.84
C MET A 114 17.44 5.99 7.31
N ASN A 115 18.34 5.52 8.17
CA ASN A 115 18.10 5.43 9.61
C ASN A 115 19.07 6.34 10.37
N ASP A 116 18.54 7.43 10.91
CA ASP A 116 19.31 8.46 11.61
C ASP A 116 20.56 8.92 10.82
N ALA A 117 20.34 9.28 9.54
CA ALA A 117 21.36 9.44 8.52
C ALA A 117 22.20 10.74 8.60
N GLY A 118 21.97 11.61 9.57
CA GLY A 118 22.69 12.89 9.68
C GLY A 118 22.24 13.89 8.61
N ALA A 119 23.07 14.90 8.31
CA ALA A 119 22.86 15.76 7.15
C ALA A 119 22.92 14.99 5.83
N VAL A 120 22.09 15.37 4.86
CA VAL A 120 22.05 14.76 3.53
C VAL A 120 22.73 15.69 2.53
N ALA A 121 23.76 15.19 1.85
CA ALA A 121 24.45 15.96 0.82
C ALA A 121 23.52 16.22 -0.39
N PRO A 122 23.54 17.41 -1.01
CA PRO A 122 22.65 17.73 -2.14
C PRO A 122 22.74 16.75 -3.32
N ALA A 123 23.94 16.23 -3.62
CA ALA A 123 24.14 15.25 -4.68
C ALA A 123 23.46 13.89 -4.39
N LEU A 124 23.51 13.44 -3.13
CA LEU A 124 22.82 12.24 -2.68
C LEU A 124 21.31 12.46 -2.73
N ALA A 125 20.83 13.60 -2.23
CA ALA A 125 19.41 13.93 -2.24
C ALA A 125 18.84 13.96 -3.67
N ALA A 126 19.54 14.59 -4.63
CA ALA A 126 19.13 14.61 -6.03
C ALA A 126 19.06 13.19 -6.65
N SER A 127 19.98 12.31 -6.26
CA SER A 127 20.00 10.92 -6.72
C SER A 127 18.86 10.11 -6.11
N LEU A 128 18.56 10.30 -4.82
CA LEU A 128 17.41 9.73 -4.13
C LEU A 128 16.08 10.19 -4.74
N THR A 129 15.95 11.48 -5.08
CA THR A 129 14.76 12.00 -5.76
C THR A 129 14.51 11.31 -7.10
N LYS A 130 15.55 11.19 -7.95
CA LYS A 130 15.43 10.47 -9.22
C LYS A 130 15.11 9.00 -9.02
N PHE A 131 15.74 8.37 -8.04
CA PHE A 131 15.53 6.98 -7.68
C PHE A 131 14.07 6.71 -7.28
N VAL A 132 13.51 7.52 -6.38
CA VAL A 132 12.10 7.40 -5.96
C VAL A 132 11.17 7.64 -7.16
N GLN A 133 11.39 8.70 -7.94
CA GLN A 133 10.58 8.98 -9.13
C GLN A 133 10.55 7.82 -10.13
N ALA A 134 11.66 7.10 -10.27
CA ALA A 134 11.80 5.94 -11.16
C ALA A 134 11.19 4.63 -10.62
N GLY A 135 10.65 4.61 -9.39
CA GLY A 135 10.06 3.42 -8.77
C GLY A 135 10.87 2.82 -7.64
N GLY A 136 11.99 3.45 -7.29
CA GLY A 136 12.75 3.14 -6.08
C GLY A 136 11.97 3.44 -4.81
N GLN A 137 12.25 2.67 -3.77
CA GLN A 137 11.48 2.70 -2.53
C GLN A 137 12.35 3.29 -1.43
N LEU A 138 11.81 4.22 -0.64
CA LEU A 138 12.57 4.94 0.37
C LEU A 138 11.88 4.83 1.74
N ILE A 139 12.62 4.35 2.73
CA ILE A 139 12.20 4.40 4.14
C ILE A 139 13.12 5.39 4.84
N ILE A 140 12.54 6.38 5.50
CA ILE A 140 13.24 7.36 6.31
C ILE A 140 12.82 7.12 7.75
N ALA A 141 13.76 6.80 8.61
CA ALA A 141 13.62 6.83 10.05
C ALA A 141 14.54 7.93 10.58
N THR A 142 13.93 8.88 11.28
CA THR A 142 14.68 9.98 11.90
C THR A 142 15.46 9.49 13.14
N GLY A 143 16.11 10.39 13.85
CA GLY A 143 16.88 10.05 15.05
C GLY A 143 17.64 11.25 15.59
N PRO A 144 18.41 11.06 16.68
CA PRO A 144 19.14 12.14 17.35
C PRO A 144 20.08 12.96 16.45
N ARG A 145 20.52 12.40 15.33
CA ARG A 145 21.48 13.04 14.41
C ARG A 145 20.79 13.62 13.18
N THR A 146 19.51 13.38 12.99
CA THR A 146 18.76 13.88 11.85
C THR A 146 18.69 15.41 11.87
N GLU A 147 19.16 16.04 10.80
CA GLU A 147 19.12 17.49 10.65
C GLU A 147 17.88 17.91 9.86
N ALA A 148 16.83 18.35 10.57
CA ALA A 148 15.55 18.72 9.97
C ALA A 148 15.69 19.75 8.83
N SER A 149 16.56 20.76 8.99
CA SER A 149 16.83 21.76 7.95
C SER A 149 17.43 21.16 6.68
N SER A 150 18.35 20.20 6.81
CA SER A 150 18.97 19.49 5.68
C SER A 150 17.94 18.63 4.94
N PHE A 151 17.10 17.87 5.68
CA PHE A 151 16.03 17.06 5.10
C PHE A 151 14.98 17.92 4.38
N ASN A 152 14.47 18.94 5.06
CA ASN A 152 13.42 19.81 4.52
C ASN A 152 13.88 20.61 3.30
N SER A 153 15.19 20.89 3.16
CA SER A 153 15.74 21.60 2.00
C SER A 153 16.15 20.66 0.87
N SER A 154 16.85 19.58 1.18
CA SER A 154 17.47 18.71 0.18
C SER A 154 16.51 17.61 -0.33
N LEU A 155 15.65 17.07 0.54
CA LEU A 155 14.68 16.01 0.21
C LEU A 155 13.25 16.53 0.04
N GLN A 156 13.06 17.86 0.02
CA GLN A 156 11.75 18.50 -0.16
C GLN A 156 10.85 17.86 -1.22
N PRO A 157 11.36 17.47 -2.42
CA PRO A 157 10.50 16.92 -3.47
C PRO A 157 9.88 15.55 -3.16
N ILE A 158 10.44 14.81 -2.20
CA ILE A 158 10.06 13.42 -1.89
C ILE A 158 9.73 13.18 -0.41
N LEU A 159 9.91 14.18 0.46
CA LEU A 159 9.71 14.03 1.89
C LEU A 159 8.19 14.02 2.23
N PRO A 160 7.65 12.98 2.89
CA PRO A 160 6.21 12.89 3.18
C PRO A 160 5.67 13.96 4.14
N ALA A 161 6.54 14.54 4.97
CA ALA A 161 6.17 15.57 5.93
C ALA A 161 7.35 16.51 6.20
N THR A 162 7.06 17.81 6.35
CA THR A 162 8.06 18.79 6.78
C THR A 162 8.35 18.59 8.26
N LEU A 163 9.61 18.34 8.62
CA LEU A 163 10.04 18.19 10.01
C LEU A 163 10.09 19.56 10.69
N THR A 164 9.49 19.71 11.87
CA THR A 164 9.40 21.01 12.55
C THR A 164 10.25 21.09 13.80
N GLU A 165 9.94 20.28 14.80
CA GLU A 165 10.56 20.34 16.13
C GLU A 165 11.05 18.95 16.55
N SER A 166 12.29 18.87 17.04
CA SER A 166 12.79 17.67 17.73
C SER A 166 12.31 17.70 19.17
N VAL A 167 11.52 16.71 19.56
CA VAL A 167 11.02 16.55 20.93
C VAL A 167 11.83 15.46 21.63
N GLN A 168 12.22 15.72 22.88
CA GLN A 168 12.66 14.68 23.82
C GLN A 168 11.82 14.76 25.08
N THR A 169 11.40 13.61 25.59
CA THR A 169 10.58 13.53 26.80
C THR A 169 11.42 13.80 28.05
N GLY A 170 10.76 14.16 29.16
CA GLY A 170 11.43 14.31 30.45
C GLY A 170 12.01 12.98 30.95
N THR A 171 12.92 13.05 31.92
CA THR A 171 13.53 11.86 32.52
C THR A 171 12.46 10.93 33.10
N GLY A 172 12.38 9.70 32.58
CA GLY A 172 11.41 8.69 33.02
C GLY A 172 10.03 8.82 32.38
N GLU A 173 9.84 9.78 31.47
CA GLU A 173 8.62 9.94 30.68
C GLU A 173 8.82 9.33 29.29
N SER A 174 7.72 8.85 28.71
CA SER A 174 7.68 8.37 27.34
C SER A 174 6.31 8.64 26.75
N ILE A 175 6.24 8.72 25.43
CA ILE A 175 4.98 8.81 24.69
C ILE A 175 4.74 7.51 23.94
N ALA A 176 3.48 7.06 23.89
CA ALA A 176 3.13 5.86 23.13
C ALA A 176 2.80 6.20 21.66
N ILE A 177 2.89 5.17 20.81
CA ILE A 177 2.29 5.19 19.47
C ILE A 177 0.78 4.94 19.62
N SER A 178 -0.03 5.77 18.98
CA SER A 178 -1.48 5.78 19.02
C SER A 178 -2.07 5.99 17.62
N ASP A 179 -3.41 5.93 17.48
CA ASP A 179 -4.14 6.15 16.22
C ASP A 179 -3.54 5.36 15.03
N VAL A 180 -3.26 4.07 15.27
CA VAL A 180 -2.67 3.18 14.27
C VAL A 180 -3.74 2.66 13.33
N LYS A 181 -3.55 2.85 12.04
CA LYS A 181 -4.43 2.34 10.98
C LYS A 181 -4.19 0.86 10.71
N PHE A 182 -4.67 -0.01 11.61
CA PHE A 182 -4.42 -1.46 11.52
C PHE A 182 -4.94 -2.12 10.23
N ASP A 183 -5.88 -1.49 9.52
CA ASP A 183 -6.36 -1.89 8.20
C ASP A 183 -5.30 -1.77 7.08
N HIS A 184 -4.25 -0.98 7.29
CA HIS A 184 -3.17 -0.82 6.32
C HIS A 184 -2.25 -2.07 6.25
N PRO A 185 -1.75 -2.48 5.05
CA PRO A 185 -0.96 -3.71 4.90
C PRO A 185 0.27 -3.82 5.79
N ILE A 186 0.94 -2.70 6.09
CA ILE A 186 2.08 -2.65 7.04
C ILE A 186 1.71 -3.23 8.42
N PHE A 187 0.43 -3.15 8.81
CA PHE A 187 -0.03 -3.58 10.12
C PHE A 187 -0.87 -4.85 10.11
N GLU A 188 -0.92 -5.58 8.99
CA GLU A 188 -1.72 -6.81 8.84
C GLU A 188 -1.47 -7.81 9.98
N VAL A 189 -0.20 -8.06 10.32
CA VAL A 189 0.21 -8.97 11.41
C VAL A 189 -0.16 -8.46 12.80
N PHE A 190 -0.51 -7.18 12.94
CA PHE A 190 -0.95 -6.57 14.19
C PHE A 190 -2.47 -6.38 14.26
N GLN A 191 -3.23 -6.70 13.21
CA GLN A 191 -4.68 -6.54 13.20
C GLN A 191 -5.37 -7.32 14.32
N GLN A 192 -4.95 -8.57 14.53
CA GLN A 192 -5.54 -9.43 15.56
C GLN A 192 -5.23 -8.95 16.98
N SER A 193 -4.01 -8.44 17.19
CA SER A 193 -3.60 -7.92 18.51
C SER A 193 -4.12 -6.51 18.75
N GLY A 194 -4.36 -5.73 17.69
CA GLY A 194 -4.68 -4.31 17.74
C GLY A 194 -3.60 -3.47 18.40
N ARG A 195 -2.33 -3.92 18.38
CA ARG A 195 -1.26 -3.35 19.22
C ARG A 195 0.06 -3.21 18.47
N LEU A 196 0.57 -1.98 18.44
CA LEU A 196 1.95 -1.63 18.14
C LEU A 196 2.46 -0.70 19.26
N ALA A 197 2.89 -1.29 20.37
CA ALA A 197 3.29 -0.54 21.55
C ALA A 197 4.81 -0.35 21.60
N ALA A 198 5.24 0.89 21.83
CA ALA A 198 6.61 1.27 22.11
C ALA A 198 6.61 2.50 23.02
N HIS A 199 7.57 2.56 23.94
CA HIS A 199 7.87 3.75 24.72
C HIS A 199 8.84 4.62 23.92
N VAL A 200 8.36 5.75 23.43
CA VAL A 200 9.13 6.70 22.63
C VAL A 200 9.58 7.84 23.53
N ILE A 201 10.88 8.12 23.53
CA ILE A 201 11.51 9.19 24.30
C ILE A 201 12.04 10.33 23.42
N GLY A 202 12.08 10.11 22.10
CA GLY A 202 12.45 11.13 21.12
C GLY A 202 11.75 10.96 19.79
N TYR A 203 11.35 12.06 19.17
CA TYR A 203 10.73 12.08 17.85
C TYR A 203 10.75 13.49 17.25
N PHE A 204 10.44 13.59 15.96
CA PHE A 204 10.14 14.87 15.32
C PHE A 204 8.64 15.10 15.23
N ARG A 205 8.19 16.28 15.64
CA ARG A 205 6.94 16.83 15.13
C ARG A 205 7.09 17.10 13.65
N SER A 206 6.01 16.87 12.91
CA SER A 206 6.03 17.03 11.46
C SER A 206 4.67 17.47 10.94
N GLN A 207 4.69 18.17 9.80
CA GLN A 207 3.50 18.56 9.07
C GLN A 207 3.44 17.77 7.76
N PRO A 208 2.53 16.79 7.63
CA PRO A 208 2.37 16.01 6.40
C PRO A 208 2.01 16.90 5.22
N VAL A 209 2.52 16.57 4.03
CA VAL A 209 2.10 17.21 2.79
C VAL A 209 0.68 16.76 2.41
N ALA A 210 -0.01 17.51 1.56
CA ALA A 210 -1.42 17.25 1.24
C ALA A 210 -1.68 15.85 0.64
N ALA A 211 -0.72 15.29 -0.08
CA ALA A 211 -0.82 13.96 -0.70
C ALA A 211 -0.32 12.81 0.19
N ALA A 212 0.08 13.10 1.45
CA ALA A 212 0.59 12.09 2.36
C ALA A 212 -0.51 11.48 3.23
N SER A 213 -0.38 10.18 3.52
CA SER A 213 -1.23 9.45 4.45
C SER A 213 -0.51 9.27 5.78
N VAL A 214 -1.13 9.72 6.87
CA VAL A 214 -0.65 9.41 8.23
C VAL A 214 -1.18 8.02 8.61
N LEU A 215 -0.27 7.11 8.94
CA LEU A 215 -0.55 5.70 9.24
C LEU A 215 -0.57 5.40 10.75
N ALA A 216 0.17 6.18 11.53
CA ALA A 216 0.16 6.14 12.99
C ALA A 216 0.53 7.52 13.56
N ARG A 217 0.13 7.78 14.80
CA ARG A 217 0.43 9.01 15.54
C ARG A 217 1.10 8.71 16.87
N PHE A 218 1.58 9.74 17.55
CA PHE A 218 1.86 9.70 18.98
C PHE A 218 0.63 10.18 19.77
N GLU A 219 0.58 9.92 21.07
CA GLU A 219 -0.52 10.35 21.95
C GLU A 219 -0.80 11.86 21.94
N ASP A 220 0.19 12.69 21.58
CA ASP A 220 0.04 14.14 21.44
C ASP A 220 -0.56 14.56 20.08
N GLY A 221 -0.90 13.58 19.22
CA GLY A 221 -1.48 13.77 17.89
C GLY A 221 -0.45 13.98 16.77
N SER A 222 0.84 14.13 17.10
CA SER A 222 1.91 14.28 16.12
C SER A 222 2.03 13.04 15.24
N PRO A 223 2.28 13.16 13.92
CA PRO A 223 2.44 11.99 13.06
C PRO A 223 3.67 11.16 13.42
N ALA A 224 3.48 9.86 13.64
CA ALA A 224 4.54 8.90 13.95
C ALA A 224 5.05 8.18 12.69
N LEU A 225 4.13 7.69 11.86
CA LEU A 225 4.43 7.04 10.59
C LEU A 225 3.61 7.71 9.49
N VAL A 226 4.30 8.23 8.47
CA VAL A 226 3.70 8.95 7.34
C VAL A 226 4.17 8.33 6.05
N GLU A 227 3.27 8.25 5.09
CA GLU A 227 3.51 7.71 3.77
C GLU A 227 3.20 8.76 2.70
N SER A 228 3.98 8.77 1.63
CA SER A 228 3.59 9.44 0.38
C SER A 228 4.12 8.68 -0.84
N SER A 229 3.52 8.91 -2.00
CA SER A 229 4.01 8.40 -3.28
C SER A 229 4.55 9.57 -4.11
N THR A 230 5.73 9.40 -4.72
CA THR A 230 6.31 10.38 -5.64
C THR A 230 6.80 9.69 -6.90
N GLY A 231 6.25 10.07 -8.06
CA GLY A 231 6.46 9.33 -9.30
C GLY A 231 5.95 7.90 -9.16
N LYS A 232 6.80 6.91 -9.45
CA LYS A 232 6.47 5.47 -9.32
C LYS A 232 6.89 4.86 -7.98
N GLY A 233 7.58 5.64 -7.12
CA GLY A 233 8.13 5.16 -5.85
C GLY A 233 7.31 5.62 -4.65
N ARG A 234 7.50 4.90 -3.54
CA ARG A 234 6.89 5.20 -2.25
C ARG A 234 7.94 5.68 -1.26
N VAL A 235 7.55 6.61 -0.40
CA VAL A 235 8.37 7.10 0.69
C VAL A 235 7.62 6.94 2.00
N LEU A 236 8.20 6.15 2.91
CA LEU A 236 7.75 6.03 4.29
C LEU A 236 8.65 6.88 5.19
N LEU A 237 8.05 7.64 6.10
CA LEU A 237 8.72 8.45 7.10
C LEU A 237 8.25 8.03 8.49
N PHE A 238 9.15 7.42 9.26
CA PHE A 238 9.01 7.22 10.69
C PHE A 238 9.71 8.36 11.42
N THR A 239 8.95 9.14 12.19
CA THR A 239 9.44 10.35 12.86
C THR A 239 10.13 10.05 14.20
N SER A 240 10.42 8.78 14.48
CA SER A 240 11.39 8.34 15.49
C SER A 240 12.46 7.46 14.83
N SER A 241 13.32 6.80 15.62
CA SER A 241 14.40 5.93 15.11
C SER A 241 13.96 4.48 14.95
N LEU A 242 14.49 3.78 13.94
CA LEU A 242 14.41 2.30 13.90
C LEU A 242 15.50 1.66 14.78
N GLY A 243 16.38 2.45 15.38
CA GLY A 243 17.29 2.04 16.44
C GLY A 243 16.79 2.39 17.85
N PRO A 244 17.49 1.93 18.90
CA PRO A 244 17.07 2.09 20.29
C PRO A 244 17.36 3.49 20.86
N SER A 245 17.86 4.43 20.04
CA SER A 245 18.27 5.75 20.51
C SER A 245 17.12 6.63 20.99
N TRP A 246 15.93 6.46 20.41
CA TRP A 246 14.75 7.27 20.74
C TRP A 246 13.53 6.49 21.17
N ASN A 247 13.59 5.16 21.18
CA ASN A 247 12.48 4.33 21.64
C ASN A 247 12.96 2.91 21.99
N ASP A 248 12.11 2.16 22.68
CA ASP A 248 12.37 0.77 23.05
C ASP A 248 11.83 -0.25 22.04
N LEU A 249 11.24 0.17 20.92
CA LEU A 249 10.63 -0.73 19.94
C LEU A 249 11.59 -1.86 19.53
N PRO A 250 12.89 -1.62 19.21
CA PRO A 250 13.86 -2.67 18.86
C PRO A 250 14.11 -3.73 19.93
N LEU A 251 13.71 -3.45 21.17
CA LEU A 251 13.86 -4.35 22.32
C LEU A 251 12.58 -5.16 22.60
N THR A 252 11.52 -4.93 21.82
CA THR A 252 10.23 -5.63 21.96
C THR A 252 10.08 -6.75 20.92
N PRO A 253 9.23 -7.76 21.19
CA PRO A 253 8.87 -8.77 20.18
C PRO A 253 8.14 -8.20 18.95
N LEU A 254 7.65 -6.96 19.01
CA LEU A 254 6.91 -6.32 17.91
C LEU A 254 7.86 -5.77 16.82
N TYR A 255 9.15 -5.61 17.11
CA TYR A 255 10.10 -5.01 16.19
C TYR A 255 10.27 -5.80 14.89
N LEU A 256 10.55 -7.10 15.02
CA LEU A 256 10.80 -7.98 13.87
C LEU A 256 9.60 -7.99 12.90
N PRO A 257 8.37 -8.29 13.33
CA PRO A 257 7.22 -8.24 12.42
C PRO A 257 6.98 -6.84 11.85
N PHE A 258 7.21 -5.77 12.62
CA PHE A 258 7.04 -4.40 12.12
C PHE A 258 8.06 -4.06 11.02
N VAL A 259 9.35 -4.31 11.26
CA VAL A 259 10.43 -4.08 10.29
C VAL A 259 10.21 -4.92 9.02
N HIS A 260 9.81 -6.18 9.18
CA HIS A 260 9.52 -7.05 8.04
C HIS A 260 8.34 -6.54 7.22
N GLN A 261 7.26 -6.09 7.88
CA GLN A 261 6.11 -5.56 7.16
C GLN A 261 6.42 -4.26 6.42
N ILE A 262 7.11 -3.29 7.03
CA ILE A 262 7.48 -2.05 6.31
C ILE A 262 8.39 -2.34 5.11
N VAL A 263 9.32 -3.29 5.23
CA VAL A 263 10.24 -3.66 4.14
C VAL A 263 9.53 -4.45 3.05
N ARG A 264 8.67 -5.42 3.41
CA ARG A 264 7.88 -6.18 2.43
C ARG A 264 6.91 -5.27 1.69
N TYR A 265 6.29 -4.35 2.39
CA TYR A 265 5.39 -3.37 1.81
C TYR A 265 6.13 -2.36 0.92
N ALA A 266 7.32 -1.92 1.32
CA ALA A 266 8.17 -1.11 0.44
C ALA A 266 8.62 -1.91 -0.79
N GLY A 267 8.93 -3.20 -0.64
CA GLY A 267 9.37 -4.07 -1.73
C GLY A 267 8.27 -4.65 -2.61
N SER A 268 7.02 -4.63 -2.16
CA SER A 268 5.89 -5.07 -2.96
C SER A 268 5.67 -4.05 -4.06
N ARG A 269 6.02 -4.43 -5.29
CA ARG A 269 5.36 -3.85 -6.46
C ARG A 269 3.90 -4.29 -6.41
N GLU A 270 2.98 -3.38 -6.70
CA GLU A 270 1.55 -3.68 -6.87
C GLU A 270 1.35 -4.60 -8.09
N GLU A 271 1.81 -5.84 -8.01
CA GLU A 271 1.50 -6.91 -8.95
C GLU A 271 0.46 -7.78 -8.27
N SER A 272 -0.79 -7.69 -8.72
CA SER A 272 -1.86 -8.55 -8.22
C SER A 272 -1.54 -10.01 -8.54
N ALA A 273 -1.74 -10.88 -7.55
CA ALA A 273 -1.56 -12.33 -7.75
C ALA A 273 -2.58 -12.91 -8.75
N TRP A 274 -3.70 -12.22 -8.97
CA TRP A 274 -4.76 -12.57 -9.91
C TRP A 274 -5.58 -11.32 -10.28
N TYR A 275 -6.37 -11.41 -11.34
CA TYR A 275 -7.29 -10.39 -11.81
C TYR A 275 -8.68 -10.98 -12.06
N GLY A 276 -9.74 -10.19 -11.89
CA GLY A 276 -11.10 -10.63 -12.22
C GLY A 276 -11.33 -10.70 -13.73
N MET A 277 -12.19 -11.61 -14.17
CA MET A 277 -12.67 -11.63 -15.55
C MET A 277 -13.35 -10.29 -15.89
N GLY A 278 -13.06 -9.77 -17.08
CA GLY A 278 -13.47 -8.44 -17.53
C GLY A 278 -12.60 -7.30 -16.99
N GLN A 279 -11.76 -7.53 -15.96
CA GLN A 279 -10.83 -6.53 -15.46
C GLN A 279 -9.76 -6.24 -16.51
N THR A 280 -9.41 -4.97 -16.64
CA THR A 280 -8.23 -4.55 -17.41
C THR A 280 -7.06 -4.34 -16.46
N PHE A 281 -5.95 -4.99 -16.74
CA PHE A 281 -4.72 -4.89 -15.99
C PHE A 281 -3.58 -4.37 -16.87
N THR A 282 -2.58 -3.80 -16.22
CA THR A 282 -1.43 -3.20 -16.87
C THR A 282 -0.27 -4.19 -16.88
N VAL A 283 0.37 -4.35 -18.03
CA VAL A 283 1.56 -5.15 -18.24
C VAL A 283 2.72 -4.21 -18.54
N GLY A 284 3.71 -4.20 -17.64
CA GLY A 284 4.88 -3.34 -17.75
C GLY A 284 5.76 -3.66 -18.96
N LYS A 285 6.55 -2.68 -19.37
CA LYS A 285 7.59 -2.86 -20.38
C LYS A 285 8.75 -3.71 -19.88
N ASP A 286 9.45 -4.34 -20.82
CA ASP A 286 10.70 -5.03 -20.55
C ASP A 286 11.85 -4.04 -20.27
N SER A 287 13.05 -4.57 -19.97
CA SER A 287 14.24 -3.75 -19.72
C SER A 287 14.70 -2.93 -20.93
N GLN A 288 14.22 -3.23 -22.14
CA GLN A 288 14.48 -2.48 -23.36
C GLN A 288 13.39 -1.44 -23.65
N GLY A 289 12.36 -1.35 -22.82
CA GLY A 289 11.29 -0.37 -22.95
C GLY A 289 10.20 -0.77 -23.95
N ALA A 290 10.08 -2.06 -24.30
CA ALA A 290 9.00 -2.56 -25.15
C ALA A 290 7.99 -3.39 -24.34
N PRO A 291 6.67 -3.23 -24.57
CA PRO A 291 5.68 -4.11 -23.96
C PRO A 291 5.80 -5.54 -24.53
N PRO A 292 5.58 -6.58 -23.72
CA PRO A 292 5.67 -7.96 -24.19
C PRO A 292 4.46 -8.33 -25.05
N ALA A 293 4.63 -9.33 -25.92
CA ALA A 293 3.50 -10.00 -26.54
C ALA A 293 2.75 -10.85 -25.50
N VAL A 294 1.42 -10.91 -25.60
CA VAL A 294 0.57 -11.64 -24.66
C VAL A 294 -0.18 -12.75 -25.38
N ASP A 295 -0.08 -13.98 -24.87
CA ASP A 295 -0.86 -15.12 -25.34
C ASP A 295 -1.99 -15.40 -24.30
N THR A 296 -3.23 -15.61 -24.77
CA THR A 296 -4.39 -15.95 -23.92
C THR A 296 -4.25 -17.34 -23.31
N PRO A 297 -5.05 -17.70 -22.29
CA PRO A 297 -5.11 -19.06 -21.77
C PRO A 297 -5.40 -20.12 -22.85
N GLY A 298 -6.25 -19.78 -23.84
CA GLY A 298 -6.50 -20.62 -25.02
C GLY A 298 -5.35 -20.70 -26.04
N GLY A 299 -4.22 -20.01 -25.82
CA GLY A 299 -3.04 -20.02 -26.68
C GLY A 299 -3.11 -19.06 -27.88
N THR A 300 -4.15 -18.23 -27.98
CA THR A 300 -4.26 -17.23 -29.04
C THR A 300 -3.44 -15.99 -28.69
N ARG A 301 -2.70 -15.43 -29.65
CA ARG A 301 -1.98 -14.18 -29.43
C ARG A 301 -2.93 -12.99 -29.43
N LEU A 302 -2.89 -12.18 -28.37
CA LEU A 302 -3.58 -10.90 -28.34
C LEU A 302 -2.91 -9.94 -29.34
N SER A 303 -3.75 -9.29 -30.15
CA SER A 303 -3.32 -8.28 -31.14
C SER A 303 -3.62 -6.84 -30.68
N GLU A 304 -4.23 -6.67 -29.51
CA GLU A 304 -4.57 -5.36 -28.96
C GLU A 304 -3.32 -4.67 -28.41
N ASN A 305 -3.02 -3.46 -28.92
CA ASN A 305 -1.91 -2.60 -28.46
C ASN A 305 -2.46 -1.33 -27.80
N ARG A 306 -3.31 -1.48 -26.77
CA ARG A 306 -3.74 -0.35 -25.95
C ARG A 306 -2.65 -0.05 -24.94
N LEU A 307 -2.12 1.18 -24.93
CA LEU A 307 -1.05 1.59 -24.03
C LEU A 307 -1.51 2.65 -23.04
N THR A 308 -0.95 2.64 -21.85
CA THR A 308 -1.04 3.77 -20.90
C THR A 308 -0.21 4.96 -21.41
N PRO A 309 -0.39 6.18 -20.84
CA PRO A 309 0.49 7.31 -21.14
C PRO A 309 1.98 7.02 -20.89
N ASP A 310 2.27 6.11 -19.95
CA ASP A 310 3.62 5.66 -19.62
C ASP A 310 4.17 4.59 -20.57
N GLY A 311 3.36 4.12 -21.52
CA GLY A 311 3.70 3.12 -22.53
C GLY A 311 3.59 1.66 -22.07
N ASP A 312 2.88 1.41 -20.97
CA ASP A 312 2.60 0.05 -20.49
C ASP A 312 1.37 -0.52 -21.21
N LEU A 313 1.31 -1.84 -21.42
CA LEU A 313 0.24 -2.49 -22.18
C LEU A 313 -1.00 -2.73 -21.32
N LEU A 314 -2.17 -2.37 -21.80
CA LEU A 314 -3.46 -2.62 -21.17
C LEU A 314 -4.07 -3.90 -21.73
N VAL A 315 -4.26 -4.90 -20.88
CA VAL A 315 -4.81 -6.21 -21.23
C VAL A 315 -6.11 -6.43 -20.48
N THR A 316 -7.17 -6.82 -21.18
CA THR A 316 -8.45 -7.20 -20.57
C THR A 316 -8.53 -8.72 -20.45
N GLY A 317 -8.72 -9.23 -19.23
CA GLY A 317 -8.88 -10.67 -18.99
C GLY A 317 -10.25 -11.18 -19.44
N ARG A 318 -10.37 -11.80 -20.61
CA ARG A 318 -11.65 -12.28 -21.18
C ARG A 318 -11.93 -13.76 -20.95
N GLU A 319 -10.89 -14.51 -20.69
CA GLU A 319 -10.87 -15.95 -20.43
C GLU A 319 -10.21 -16.20 -19.07
N PRO A 320 -10.70 -17.15 -18.26
CA PRO A 320 -10.04 -17.53 -17.02
C PRO A 320 -8.80 -18.39 -17.31
N GLY A 321 -7.81 -18.34 -16.42
CA GLY A 321 -6.53 -19.04 -16.54
C GLY A 321 -5.33 -18.11 -16.67
N PHE A 322 -4.22 -18.64 -17.18
CA PHE A 322 -2.95 -17.91 -17.26
C PHE A 322 -2.73 -17.26 -18.62
N TYR A 323 -2.62 -15.93 -18.62
CA TYR A 323 -2.11 -15.16 -19.75
C TYR A 323 -0.59 -15.20 -19.71
N ARG A 324 0.04 -15.60 -20.82
CA ARG A 324 1.50 -15.69 -20.92
C ARG A 324 2.06 -14.40 -21.48
N LEU A 325 2.86 -13.71 -20.68
CA LEU A 325 3.58 -12.50 -21.05
C LEU A 325 4.97 -12.88 -21.56
N ARG A 326 5.28 -12.54 -22.80
CA ARG A 326 6.52 -12.96 -23.46
C ARG A 326 7.57 -11.86 -23.43
N TYR A 327 8.28 -11.76 -22.32
CA TYR A 327 9.50 -10.97 -22.26
C TYR A 327 10.67 -11.69 -22.94
N SER A 328 11.68 -10.91 -23.32
CA SER A 328 12.90 -11.36 -23.99
C SER A 328 13.80 -12.23 -23.10
N THR A 329 13.76 -12.02 -21.79
CA THR A 329 14.60 -12.73 -20.80
C THR A 329 13.94 -14.00 -20.28
N GLN A 330 12.76 -13.88 -19.66
CA GLN A 330 11.98 -14.99 -19.11
C GLN A 330 10.48 -14.72 -19.28
N PRO A 331 9.66 -15.76 -19.55
CA PRO A 331 8.22 -15.59 -19.59
C PRO A 331 7.68 -15.20 -18.21
N ASP A 332 6.63 -14.40 -18.23
CA ASP A 332 5.88 -14.02 -17.04
C ASP A 332 4.40 -14.35 -17.25
N PHE A 333 3.59 -14.26 -16.20
CA PHE A 333 2.20 -14.70 -16.24
C PHE A 333 1.30 -13.74 -15.48
N ALA A 334 0.07 -13.58 -15.97
CA ALA A 334 -1.03 -12.99 -15.23
C ALA A 334 -2.14 -14.03 -15.11
N ALA A 335 -2.64 -14.25 -13.90
CA ALA A 335 -3.79 -15.12 -13.67
C ALA A 335 -5.09 -14.31 -13.73
N VAL A 336 -6.10 -14.85 -14.40
CA VAL A 336 -7.45 -14.27 -14.46
C VAL A 336 -8.44 -15.32 -13.96
N ASP A 337 -9.33 -14.92 -13.05
CA ASP A 337 -10.37 -15.78 -12.49
C ASP A 337 -11.76 -15.15 -12.62
N ILE A 338 -12.78 -16.01 -12.54
CA ILE A 338 -14.16 -15.60 -12.37
C ILE A 338 -14.34 -15.21 -10.89
N ASP A 339 -15.08 -14.14 -10.61
CA ASP A 339 -15.41 -13.80 -9.23
C ASP A 339 -16.31 -14.91 -8.65
N GLY A 340 -15.89 -15.53 -7.54
CA GLY A 340 -16.66 -16.59 -6.88
C GLY A 340 -18.06 -16.15 -6.44
N ALA A 341 -18.30 -14.84 -6.27
CA ALA A 341 -19.62 -14.28 -6.01
C ALA A 341 -20.59 -14.42 -7.20
N GLU A 342 -20.09 -14.58 -8.43
CA GLU A 342 -20.92 -14.79 -9.63
C GLU A 342 -21.57 -16.19 -9.64
N GLY A 343 -21.04 -17.14 -8.86
CA GLY A 343 -21.59 -18.49 -8.64
C GLY A 343 -22.58 -18.58 -7.46
N ASP A 344 -22.87 -17.47 -6.78
CA ASP A 344 -23.86 -17.48 -5.70
C ASP A 344 -25.29 -17.52 -6.27
N PHE A 345 -25.83 -18.73 -6.38
CA PHE A 345 -27.22 -18.97 -6.79
C PHE A 345 -28.23 -18.79 -5.64
N THR A 346 -27.85 -18.20 -4.51
CA THR A 346 -28.86 -17.79 -3.53
C THR A 346 -29.87 -16.89 -4.23
N LYS A 347 -31.15 -17.25 -4.10
CA LYS A 347 -32.21 -16.44 -4.70
C LYS A 347 -32.10 -15.04 -4.14
N LEU A 348 -31.88 -14.07 -5.03
CA LEU A 348 -32.05 -12.65 -4.73
C LEU A 348 -33.38 -12.45 -3.99
N ASP A 349 -33.30 -12.01 -2.73
CA ASP A 349 -34.48 -11.59 -1.99
C ASP A 349 -34.97 -10.27 -2.60
N PHE A 350 -35.91 -10.37 -3.54
CA PHE A 350 -36.54 -9.22 -4.17
C PHE A 350 -37.16 -8.24 -3.14
N GLY A 351 -37.45 -8.69 -1.90
CA GLY A 351 -37.92 -7.82 -0.83
C GLY A 351 -36.89 -6.79 -0.37
N GLN A 352 -35.60 -7.15 -0.33
CA GLN A 352 -34.51 -6.24 0.06
C GLN A 352 -34.08 -5.29 -1.07
N PHE A 353 -34.27 -5.69 -2.34
CA PHE A 353 -33.94 -4.85 -3.49
C PHE A 353 -34.92 -3.68 -3.64
N VAL A 354 -36.20 -3.89 -3.31
CA VAL A 354 -37.23 -2.85 -3.35
C VAL A 354 -37.04 -1.85 -2.21
N SER A 355 -36.56 -2.26 -1.02
CA SER A 355 -36.32 -1.33 0.10
C SER A 355 -35.19 -0.33 -0.18
N LEU A 356 -34.12 -0.73 -0.87
CA LEU A 356 -33.04 0.19 -1.26
C LEU A 356 -33.51 1.27 -2.24
N SER A 357 -34.41 0.93 -3.16
CA SER A 357 -35.00 1.92 -4.09
C SER A 357 -36.10 2.78 -3.45
N GLY A 358 -36.80 2.26 -2.44
CA GLY A 358 -37.89 2.95 -1.75
C GLY A 358 -37.40 3.99 -0.74
N GLU A 359 -36.38 3.68 0.06
CA GLU A 359 -35.85 4.59 1.08
C GLU A 359 -35.17 5.83 0.46
N GLU A 360 -34.44 5.66 -0.65
CA GLU A 360 -33.80 6.77 -1.36
C GLU A 360 -34.83 7.71 -2.05
N VAL A 361 -35.96 7.15 -2.50
CA VAL A 361 -37.07 7.91 -3.11
C VAL A 361 -37.94 8.60 -2.05
N GLU A 362 -38.23 7.95 -0.91
CA GLU A 362 -38.99 8.54 0.19
C GLU A 362 -38.22 9.69 0.87
N GLY A 363 -36.90 9.54 1.05
CA GLY A 363 -36.05 10.60 1.60
C GLY A 363 -36.04 11.85 0.73
N ARG A 364 -35.96 11.69 -0.59
CA ARG A 364 -36.00 12.80 -1.55
C ARG A 364 -37.37 13.48 -1.65
N GLN A 365 -38.47 12.74 -1.54
CA GLN A 365 -39.82 13.32 -1.58
C GLN A 365 -40.16 14.17 -0.35
N LYS A 366 -39.71 13.78 0.86
CA LYS A 366 -39.95 14.55 2.10
C LYS A 366 -39.25 15.92 2.09
N VAL A 367 -38.05 15.99 1.51
CA VAL A 367 -37.28 17.25 1.39
C VAL A 367 -37.93 18.19 0.37
N TRP A 368 -38.47 17.65 -0.73
CA TRP A 368 -39.10 18.48 -1.77
C TRP A 368 -40.39 19.15 -1.27
N TRP A 369 -41.20 18.45 -0.49
CA TRP A 369 -42.42 19.01 0.11
C TRP A 369 -42.13 20.14 1.10
N SER A 370 -41.07 19.99 1.91
CA SER A 370 -40.67 21.02 2.87
C SER A 370 -40.10 22.26 2.17
N LEU A 371 -39.33 22.10 1.09
CA LEU A 371 -38.89 23.21 0.24
C LEU A 371 -40.04 23.93 -0.47
N LEU A 372 -41.04 23.19 -0.97
CA LEU A 372 -42.23 23.77 -1.61
C LEU A 372 -43.04 24.61 -0.62
N LEU A 373 -43.17 24.14 0.62
CA LEU A 373 -43.89 24.85 1.68
C LEU A 373 -43.15 26.12 2.12
N VAL A 374 -41.81 26.08 2.19
CA VAL A 374 -40.98 27.27 2.43
C VAL A 374 -41.10 28.28 1.28
N ALA A 375 -41.07 27.82 0.03
CA ALA A 375 -41.24 28.69 -1.15
C ALA A 375 -42.63 29.35 -1.17
N LEU A 376 -43.69 28.60 -0.82
CA LEU A 376 -45.05 29.13 -0.69
C LEU A 376 -45.13 30.21 0.41
N LEU A 377 -44.50 29.96 1.56
CA LEU A 377 -44.45 30.93 2.66
C LEU A 377 -43.72 32.20 2.24
N LEU A 378 -42.59 32.09 1.54
CA LEU A 378 -41.84 33.23 1.02
C LEU A 378 -42.70 34.05 0.04
N LEU A 379 -43.40 33.41 -0.90
CA LEU A 379 -44.31 34.09 -1.83
C LEU A 379 -45.45 34.79 -1.11
N LEU A 380 -46.04 34.19 -0.09
CA LEU A 380 -47.11 34.82 0.70
C LEU A 380 -46.57 36.02 1.49
N THR A 381 -45.39 35.90 2.09
CA THR A 381 -44.76 37.04 2.77
C THR A 381 -44.44 38.19 1.82
N GLU A 382 -43.92 37.88 0.63
CA GLU A 382 -43.64 38.88 -0.40
C GLU A 382 -44.94 39.56 -0.88
N SER A 383 -46.02 38.80 -1.07
CA SER A 383 -47.32 39.35 -1.48
C SER A 383 -47.93 40.28 -0.40
N ILE A 384 -47.75 39.95 0.88
CA ILE A 384 -48.21 40.78 2.00
C ILE A 384 -47.36 42.06 2.12
N LEU A 385 -46.04 41.97 1.96
CA LEU A 385 -45.12 43.12 1.94
C LEU A 385 -45.38 44.03 0.72
N ALA A 386 -45.66 43.46 -0.45
CA ALA A 386 -46.02 44.19 -1.66
C ALA A 386 -47.37 44.91 -1.52
N ARG A 387 -48.34 44.34 -0.78
CA ARG A 387 -49.60 45.03 -0.44
C ARG A 387 -49.38 46.19 0.54
N ARG A 388 -48.49 46.04 1.53
CA ARG A 388 -48.21 47.12 2.49
C ARG A 388 -47.45 48.29 1.85
N THR A 389 -46.56 48.04 0.90
CA THR A 389 -45.82 49.11 0.19
C THR A 389 -46.68 49.88 -0.82
N LYS A 390 -47.73 49.27 -1.39
CA LYS A 390 -48.72 50.00 -2.21
C LYS A 390 -49.63 50.94 -1.41
N MET A 391 -49.92 50.65 -0.15
CA MET A 391 -50.77 51.52 0.70
C MET A 391 -50.06 52.79 1.20
N VAL A 392 -48.72 52.82 1.21
CA VAL A 392 -47.95 54.02 1.62
C VAL A 392 -47.77 55.03 0.48
N LYS A 393 -48.06 54.66 -0.77
CA LYS A 393 -48.04 55.56 -1.94
C LYS A 393 -49.39 56.19 -2.30
N MET A 394 -50.44 55.89 -1.55
CA MET A 394 -51.80 56.47 -1.66
C MET A 394 -52.22 57.16 -0.35
N VAL A 395 -51.34 57.98 0.22
CA VAL A 395 -51.72 59.11 1.07
C VAL A 395 -50.84 60.28 0.62
N GLY A 396 -51.30 60.92 -0.44
CA GLY A 396 -51.00 62.30 -0.82
C GLY A 396 -52.34 62.98 -1.04
#